data_AF-A0A1X1J495-F1
#
_entry.id   AF-A0A1X1J495-F1
#
_cell.length_a   1.000
_cell.length_b   1.000
_cell.length_c   1.000
_cell.angle_alpha   90.00
_cell.angle_beta   90.00
_cell.angle_gamma   90.00
#
_symmetry.space_group_name_H-M   'P 1'
#
loop_
_entity.id
_entity.type
_entity.pdbx_description
1 polymer ?
#
loop_
_entity_poly.entity_id
_entity_poly.type
_entity_poly.pdbx_seq_one_letter_code
_entity_poly.pdbx_strand_id
1 'polypeptide(L)'
;MRKLFICALLFILTGCSSTNVRNEVNQSSTINNNDRQLTLVEPSKNEGYTEELINHVKQVIDKHPSMGEDDKVSMNYADATYTLEGKEYAVFLFSNRSLQTVDRSISFDLSWSYDGQVVFEKQKVLYNHNNRGDLETDQVAIMMLEITSEQKDIIDKMNDPKKMELEISNLSVE
;
A
#
# COMPACT_ATOMS: atom_id res chain seq x y z
N MET A 1 25.29 32.30 -54.16
CA MET A 1 25.41 31.92 -55.58
C MET A 1 25.10 30.44 -55.73
N ARG A 2 24.07 30.09 -56.50
CA ARG A 2 23.73 28.71 -56.93
C ARG A 2 24.91 28.08 -57.67
N LYS A 3 25.18 26.79 -57.44
CA LYS A 3 25.48 25.83 -58.52
C LYS A 3 24.88 24.46 -58.19
N LEU A 4 24.32 23.89 -59.23
CA LEU A 4 23.56 22.65 -59.39
C LEU A 4 24.43 21.65 -60.17
N PHE A 5 23.96 20.39 -60.24
CA PHE A 5 24.36 19.22 -61.06
C PHE A 5 25.24 18.19 -60.32
N ILE A 6 24.71 17.03 -59.89
CA ILE A 6 24.24 15.82 -60.64
C ILE A 6 25.37 15.17 -61.44
N CYS A 7 25.77 13.96 -61.01
CA CYS A 7 26.20 12.88 -61.89
C CYS A 7 26.01 11.53 -61.19
N ALA A 8 25.24 10.66 -61.83
CA ALA A 8 24.97 9.28 -61.44
C ALA A 8 26.14 8.36 -61.80
N LEU A 9 26.35 7.28 -61.02
CA LEU A 9 26.77 5.99 -61.59
C LEU A 9 26.53 4.83 -60.60
N LEU A 10 26.09 3.72 -61.21
CA LEU A 10 25.57 2.46 -60.68
C LEU A 10 26.63 1.53 -60.06
N PHE A 11 26.13 0.37 -59.62
CA PHE A 11 26.76 -0.92 -59.21
C PHE A 11 26.85 -1.06 -57.68
N ILE A 12 26.36 -2.12 -57.02
CA ILE A 12 26.10 -3.51 -57.42
C ILE A 12 25.17 -4.18 -56.37
N LEU A 13 24.38 -5.16 -56.81
CA LEU A 13 23.57 -6.05 -55.96
C LEU A 13 24.44 -7.02 -55.15
N THR A 14 24.35 -6.95 -53.82
CA THR A 14 24.52 -8.03 -52.83
C THR A 14 23.72 -7.57 -51.59
N GLY A 15 23.02 -8.35 -50.79
CA GLY A 15 22.65 -9.75 -50.71
C GLY A 15 21.72 -9.82 -49.49
N CYS A 16 20.69 -10.67 -49.51
CA CYS A 16 19.74 -10.80 -48.40
C CYS A 16 20.47 -11.14 -47.09
N SER A 17 20.26 -10.32 -46.07
CA SER A 17 20.46 -10.69 -44.68
C SER A 17 19.12 -10.47 -43.98
N SER A 18 18.65 -11.54 -43.34
CA SER A 18 17.40 -11.66 -42.62
C SER A 18 17.17 -10.51 -41.65
N THR A 19 16.09 -9.77 -41.89
CA THR A 19 15.43 -8.90 -40.91
C THR A 19 15.06 -9.73 -39.68
N ASN A 20 15.89 -9.65 -38.65
CA ASN A 20 15.46 -9.81 -37.26
C ASN A 20 15.61 -8.46 -36.57
N VAL A 21 14.76 -7.51 -36.97
CA VAL A 21 14.38 -6.43 -36.06
C VAL A 21 13.46 -7.10 -35.05
N ARG A 22 14.08 -7.62 -33.98
CA ARG A 22 13.38 -7.88 -32.74
C ARG A 22 12.80 -6.52 -32.35
N ASN A 23 11.50 -6.37 -32.58
CA ASN A 23 10.72 -5.34 -31.93
C ASN A 23 10.91 -5.57 -30.44
N GLU A 24 11.88 -4.90 -29.84
CA GLU A 24 11.77 -4.48 -28.46
C GLU A 24 10.54 -3.58 -28.42
N VAL A 25 9.40 -4.21 -28.16
CA VAL A 25 8.29 -3.54 -27.54
C VAL A 25 8.86 -3.09 -26.20
N ASN A 26 9.48 -1.91 -26.20
CA ASN A 26 9.50 -1.03 -25.05
C ASN A 26 8.03 -0.77 -24.76
N GLN A 27 7.41 -1.71 -24.07
CA GLN A 27 6.21 -1.48 -23.30
C GLN A 27 6.70 -0.59 -22.15
N SER A 28 6.95 0.67 -22.48
CA SER A 28 6.71 1.76 -21.56
C SER A 28 5.23 1.66 -21.29
N SER A 29 4.88 0.78 -20.34
CA SER A 29 3.66 0.89 -19.60
C SER A 29 3.69 2.32 -19.08
N THR A 30 2.97 3.18 -19.80
CA THR A 30 2.43 4.39 -19.21
C THR A 30 1.60 3.85 -18.06
N ILE A 31 2.18 3.80 -16.86
CA ILE A 31 1.43 3.51 -15.65
C ILE A 31 0.45 4.68 -15.59
N ASN A 32 -0.76 4.44 -16.05
CA ASN A 32 -1.87 5.31 -15.74
C ASN A 32 -1.98 5.24 -14.22
N ASN A 33 -1.41 6.23 -13.53
CA ASN A 33 -1.45 6.34 -12.07
C ASN A 33 -2.90 6.44 -11.52
N ASN A 34 -3.91 6.39 -12.38
CA ASN A 34 -5.33 6.40 -12.05
C ASN A 34 -5.92 5.01 -11.70
N ASP A 35 -5.18 3.90 -11.82
CA ASP A 35 -5.70 2.52 -11.62
C ASP A 35 -5.04 1.71 -10.49
N ARG A 36 -4.22 2.33 -9.62
CA ARG A 36 -3.56 1.62 -8.51
C ARG A 36 -4.53 1.36 -7.36
N GLN A 37 -5.35 0.32 -7.51
CA GLN A 37 -6.32 -0.14 -6.50
C GLN A 37 -5.65 -1.05 -5.47
N LEU A 38 -5.93 -0.79 -4.19
CA LEU A 38 -5.45 -1.65 -3.11
C LEU A 38 -6.13 -3.02 -3.11
N THR A 39 -5.35 -4.07 -2.87
CA THR A 39 -5.85 -5.44 -2.66
C THR A 39 -5.56 -5.91 -1.25
N LEU A 40 -6.57 -6.49 -0.58
CA LEU A 40 -6.40 -7.09 0.74
C LEU A 40 -5.59 -8.39 0.63
N VAL A 41 -4.50 -8.49 1.38
CA VAL A 41 -3.82 -9.77 1.64
C VAL A 41 -4.77 -10.62 2.47
N GLU A 42 -5.09 -11.82 1.98
CA GLU A 42 -5.95 -12.73 2.74
C GLU A 42 -5.23 -13.10 4.05
N PRO A 43 -5.83 -12.76 5.19
CA PRO A 43 -5.19 -13.04 6.45
C PRO A 43 -5.19 -14.54 6.74
N SER A 44 -4.16 -15.01 7.42
CA SER A 44 -4.09 -16.41 7.83
C SER A 44 -5.22 -16.72 8.82
N LYS A 45 -5.82 -17.91 8.70
CA LYS A 45 -6.95 -18.35 9.54
C LYS A 45 -6.64 -18.38 11.04
N ASN A 46 -5.36 -18.39 11.42
CA ASN A 46 -4.91 -18.38 12.82
C ASN A 46 -4.79 -16.97 13.43
N GLU A 47 -5.01 -15.90 12.67
CA GLU A 47 -4.93 -14.52 13.20
C GLU A 47 -6.21 -14.07 13.93
N GLY A 48 -7.26 -14.91 13.93
CA GLY A 48 -8.49 -14.67 14.70
C GLY A 48 -9.48 -13.70 14.06
N TYR A 49 -9.27 -13.30 12.80
CA TYR A 49 -10.22 -12.46 12.08
C TYR A 49 -11.45 -13.24 11.63
N THR A 50 -12.62 -12.69 11.93
CA THR A 50 -13.89 -13.23 11.42
C THR A 50 -14.13 -12.81 9.98
N GLU A 51 -14.97 -13.57 9.29
CA GLU A 51 -15.43 -13.19 7.93
C GLU A 51 -16.15 -11.84 7.93
N GLU A 52 -16.86 -11.50 9.01
CA GLU A 52 -17.50 -10.19 9.18
C GLU A 52 -16.48 -9.05 9.15
N LEU A 53 -15.40 -9.16 9.93
CA LEU A 53 -14.31 -8.18 9.94
C LEU A 53 -13.64 -8.08 8.56
N ILE A 54 -13.35 -9.20 7.93
CA ILE A 54 -12.73 -9.24 6.59
C ILE A 54 -13.63 -8.55 5.55
N ASN A 55 -14.94 -8.80 5.61
CA ASN A 55 -15.89 -8.18 4.69
C ASN A 55 -16.03 -6.66 4.93
N HIS A 56 -16.03 -6.22 6.19
CA HIS A 56 -15.99 -4.79 6.52
C HIS A 56 -14.75 -4.12 5.93
N VAL A 57 -13.57 -4.71 6.13
CA VAL A 57 -12.31 -4.18 5.59
C VAL A 57 -12.34 -4.11 4.06
N LYS A 58 -12.85 -5.14 3.37
CA LYS A 58 -13.02 -5.10 1.91
C LYS A 58 -13.90 -3.93 1.47
N GLN A 59 -15.01 -3.66 2.18
CA GLN A 59 -15.86 -2.51 1.89
C GLN A 59 -15.16 -1.16 2.13
N VAL A 60 -14.29 -1.06 3.13
CA VAL A 60 -13.48 0.14 3.38
C VAL A 60 -12.52 0.38 2.21
N ILE A 61 -11.82 -0.66 1.74
CA ILE A 61 -10.90 -0.59 0.60
C ILE A 61 -11.66 -0.19 -0.68
N ASP A 62 -12.83 -0.78 -0.94
CA ASP A 62 -13.63 -0.46 -2.12
C ASP A 62 -14.12 1.00 -2.13
N LYS A 63 -14.43 1.55 -0.96
CA LYS A 63 -14.82 2.97 -0.81
C LYS A 63 -13.62 3.92 -0.93
N HIS A 64 -12.43 3.46 -0.57
CA HIS A 64 -11.21 4.25 -0.53
C HIS A 64 -10.04 3.54 -1.24
N PRO A 65 -10.14 3.28 -2.56
CA PRO A 65 -9.18 2.46 -3.30
C PRO A 65 -7.77 3.06 -3.37
N SER A 66 -7.66 4.37 -3.12
CA SER A 66 -6.41 5.14 -3.09
C SER A 66 -5.97 5.54 -1.68
N MET A 67 -6.47 4.87 -0.62
CA MET A 67 -6.05 5.17 0.75
C MET A 67 -4.55 4.89 0.96
N GLY A 68 -3.98 5.51 1.99
CA GLY A 68 -2.54 5.52 2.22
C GLY A 68 -1.82 6.60 1.43
N GLU A 69 -0.49 6.56 1.52
CA GLU A 69 0.36 7.62 0.95
C GLU A 69 1.30 7.03 -0.10
N ASP A 70 1.29 7.61 -1.29
CA ASP A 70 2.12 7.16 -2.41
C ASP A 70 3.62 7.10 -2.04
N ASP A 71 4.32 6.16 -2.66
CA ASP A 71 5.75 5.92 -2.52
C ASP A 71 6.23 5.46 -1.13
N LYS A 72 5.32 5.17 -0.19
CA LYS A 72 5.66 4.63 1.13
C LYS A 72 4.64 3.63 1.68
N VAL A 73 4.99 3.06 2.83
CA VAL A 73 4.03 2.33 3.67
C VAL A 73 3.26 3.32 4.54
N SER A 74 2.03 2.98 4.91
CA SER A 74 1.18 3.82 5.77
C SER A 74 0.23 2.98 6.61
N MET A 75 -0.23 3.54 7.72
CA MET A 75 -1.29 2.98 8.54
C MET A 75 -2.56 3.81 8.36
N ASN A 76 -3.71 3.17 8.19
CA ASN A 76 -5.01 3.83 8.11
C ASN A 76 -5.98 3.17 9.10
N TYR A 77 -6.80 3.95 9.80
CA TYR A 77 -7.85 3.41 10.66
C TYR A 77 -9.01 2.89 9.80
N ALA A 78 -9.51 1.68 10.08
CA ALA A 78 -10.55 1.01 9.29
C ALA A 78 -11.98 1.39 9.69
N ASP A 79 -12.16 2.46 10.49
CA ASP A 79 -13.46 2.87 11.03
C ASP A 79 -14.18 1.73 11.78
N ALA A 80 -13.41 0.93 12.52
CA ALA A 80 -13.91 -0.21 13.27
C ALA A 80 -13.10 -0.49 14.53
N THR A 81 -13.82 -0.89 15.59
CA THR A 81 -13.27 -1.62 16.73
C THR A 81 -13.75 -3.05 16.68
N TYR A 82 -12.98 -3.97 17.25
CA TYR A 82 -13.28 -5.40 17.23
C TYR A 82 -13.01 -6.04 18.59
N THR A 83 -13.93 -6.85 19.08
CA THR A 83 -13.77 -7.59 20.33
C THR A 83 -13.32 -9.02 20.02
N LEU A 84 -12.15 -9.42 20.54
CA LEU A 84 -11.63 -10.78 20.44
C LEU A 84 -11.21 -11.27 21.81
N GLU A 85 -11.73 -12.42 22.24
CA GLU A 85 -11.39 -13.04 23.54
C GLU A 85 -11.52 -12.10 24.75
N GLY A 86 -12.52 -11.20 24.72
CA GLY A 86 -12.78 -10.24 25.81
C GLY A 86 -11.86 -9.02 25.81
N LYS A 87 -11.03 -8.84 24.78
CA LYS A 87 -10.19 -7.67 24.56
C LYS A 87 -10.72 -6.85 23.39
N GLU A 88 -10.57 -5.54 23.50
CA GLU A 88 -10.96 -4.58 22.47
C GLU A 88 -9.75 -4.24 21.60
N TYR A 89 -9.99 -4.11 20.29
CA TYR A 89 -8.96 -3.77 19.31
C TYR A 89 -9.44 -2.66 18.40
N ALA A 90 -8.57 -1.71 18.09
CA ALA A 90 -8.74 -0.84 16.92
C ALA A 90 -8.23 -1.57 15.67
N VAL A 91 -9.03 -1.52 14.60
CA VAL A 91 -8.70 -2.16 13.33
C VAL A 91 -8.00 -1.16 12.43
N PHE A 92 -6.81 -1.50 11.97
CA PHE A 92 -6.02 -0.72 11.03
C PHE A 92 -5.70 -1.48 9.76
N LEU A 93 -5.39 -0.72 8.71
CA LEU A 93 -4.99 -1.17 7.40
C LEU A 93 -3.58 -0.67 7.13
N PHE A 94 -2.63 -1.61 7.14
CA PHE A 94 -1.24 -1.34 6.83
C PHE A 94 -1.00 -1.55 5.34
N SER A 95 -0.87 -0.45 4.59
CA SER A 95 -0.80 -0.46 3.12
C SER A 95 0.62 -0.22 2.63
N ASN A 96 1.01 -0.94 1.59
CA ASN A 96 2.24 -0.68 0.85
C ASN A 96 1.91 0.00 -0.49
N ARG A 97 2.13 1.31 -0.57
CA ARG A 97 1.98 2.09 -1.81
C ARG A 97 3.31 2.37 -2.49
N SER A 98 4.41 1.86 -1.92
CA SER A 98 5.74 1.97 -2.50
C SER A 98 5.93 1.00 -3.67
N LEU A 99 6.99 1.20 -4.46
CA LEU A 99 7.39 0.27 -5.52
C LEU A 99 8.19 -0.95 -5.00
N GLN A 100 8.41 -1.04 -3.69
CA GLN A 100 9.20 -2.09 -3.07
C GLN A 100 8.29 -3.00 -2.26
N THR A 101 8.42 -4.31 -2.44
CA THR A 101 7.77 -5.30 -1.58
C THR A 101 8.33 -5.23 -0.17
N VAL A 102 7.47 -5.31 0.85
CA VAL A 102 7.90 -5.54 2.23
C VAL A 102 8.09 -7.05 2.40
N ASP A 103 9.34 -7.50 2.25
CA ASP A 103 9.75 -8.91 2.24
C ASP A 103 10.38 -9.36 3.57
N ARG A 104 10.15 -8.58 4.62
CA ARG A 104 10.78 -8.74 5.93
C ARG A 104 9.95 -8.09 7.03
N SER A 105 10.22 -8.51 8.26
CA SER A 105 9.58 -7.89 9.42
C SER A 105 10.01 -6.43 9.53
N ILE A 106 9.05 -5.57 9.81
CA ILE A 106 9.30 -4.14 10.02
C ILE A 106 8.59 -3.69 11.29
N SER A 107 9.26 -2.83 12.04
CA SER A 107 8.70 -2.15 13.19
C SER A 107 8.67 -0.65 12.98
N PHE A 108 7.73 0.01 13.63
CA PHE A 108 7.56 1.45 13.61
C PHE A 108 6.79 1.90 14.85
N ASP A 109 6.83 3.19 15.12
CA ASP A 109 6.04 3.83 16.16
C ASP A 109 4.79 4.45 15.53
N LEU A 110 3.62 4.12 16.07
CA LEU A 110 2.33 4.70 15.67
C LEU A 110 1.93 5.78 16.67
N SER A 111 1.69 7.00 16.17
CA SER A 111 1.03 8.06 16.93
C SER A 111 -0.35 8.32 16.34
N TRP A 112 -1.37 8.31 17.21
CA TRP A 112 -2.75 8.49 16.81
C TRP A 112 -3.48 9.38 17.81
N SER A 113 -4.12 10.43 17.32
CA SER A 113 -4.92 11.34 18.12
C SER A 113 -6.23 11.70 17.41
N TYR A 114 -7.20 12.19 18.19
CA TYR A 114 -8.44 12.76 17.68
C TYR A 114 -8.84 13.99 18.49
N ASP A 115 -8.99 15.12 17.81
CA ASP A 115 -9.37 16.41 18.43
C ASP A 115 -8.44 16.79 19.61
N GLY A 116 -7.14 16.51 19.45
CA GLY A 116 -6.11 16.71 20.47
C GLY A 116 -6.07 15.66 21.59
N GLN A 117 -6.97 14.69 21.62
CA GLN A 117 -6.94 13.57 22.56
C GLN A 117 -6.08 12.45 21.99
N VAL A 118 -5.03 12.08 22.72
CA VAL A 118 -4.10 11.02 22.32
C VAL A 118 -4.76 9.66 22.52
N VAL A 119 -4.77 8.84 21.48
CA VAL A 119 -5.13 7.41 21.55
C VAL A 119 -3.85 6.59 21.71
N PHE A 120 -2.88 6.78 20.83
CA PHE A 120 -1.56 6.15 20.92
C PHE A 120 -0.46 7.20 20.86
N GLU A 121 0.51 7.11 21.77
CA GLU A 121 1.73 7.90 21.75
C GLU A 121 2.92 6.98 21.47
N LYS A 122 3.44 7.05 20.24
CA LYS A 122 4.57 6.22 19.77
C LYS A 122 4.42 4.74 20.14
N GLN A 123 3.22 4.20 19.95
CA GLN A 123 2.96 2.79 20.17
C GLN A 123 3.80 1.97 19.19
N LYS A 124 4.72 1.15 19.69
CA LYS A 124 5.50 0.26 18.83
C LYS A 124 4.58 -0.78 18.20
N VAL A 125 4.64 -0.88 16.88
CA VAL A 125 3.90 -1.85 16.06
C VAL A 125 4.90 -2.69 15.29
N LEU A 126 4.62 -4.00 15.17
CA LEU A 126 5.42 -4.94 14.40
C LEU A 126 4.55 -5.55 13.30
N TYR A 127 4.93 -5.33 12.04
CA TYR A 127 4.50 -6.19 10.95
C TYR A 127 5.42 -7.41 10.91
N ASN A 128 4.93 -8.56 11.37
CA ASN A 128 5.70 -9.80 11.40
C ASN A 128 5.55 -10.55 10.08
N HIS A 129 6.54 -10.40 9.20
CA HIS A 129 6.56 -11.04 7.89
C HIS A 129 6.47 -12.57 7.97
N ASN A 130 7.08 -13.20 8.98
CA ASN A 130 7.03 -14.66 9.12
C ASN A 130 5.61 -15.20 9.30
N ASN A 131 4.71 -14.39 9.85
CA ASN A 131 3.31 -14.76 10.06
C ASN A 131 2.41 -14.31 8.90
N ARG A 132 2.79 -13.23 8.20
CA ARG A 132 1.91 -12.50 7.27
C ARG A 132 2.33 -12.60 5.80
N GLY A 133 3.54 -13.06 5.52
CA GLY A 133 4.09 -13.13 4.17
C GLY A 133 4.58 -11.78 3.64
N ASP A 134 4.84 -11.74 2.35
CA ASP A 134 5.20 -10.50 1.64
C ASP A 134 4.01 -9.55 1.59
N LEU A 135 4.27 -8.25 1.72
CA LEU A 135 3.30 -7.21 1.38
C LEU A 135 3.75 -6.54 0.08
N GLU A 136 3.18 -6.98 -1.04
CA GLU A 136 3.52 -6.47 -2.37
C GLU A 136 3.04 -5.02 -2.56
N THR A 137 3.43 -4.45 -3.70
CA THR A 137 2.96 -3.13 -4.12
C THR A 137 1.43 -3.11 -4.24
N ASP A 138 0.82 -2.06 -3.71
CA ASP A 138 -0.63 -1.85 -3.66
C ASP A 138 -1.40 -2.95 -2.91
N GLN A 139 -0.73 -3.64 -1.98
CA GLN A 139 -1.40 -4.54 -1.04
C GLN A 139 -1.62 -3.90 0.32
N VAL A 140 -2.60 -4.43 1.05
CA VAL A 140 -2.93 -4.01 2.40
C VAL A 140 -3.08 -5.22 3.32
N ALA A 141 -2.58 -5.09 4.55
CA ALA A 141 -2.74 -6.08 5.60
C ALA A 141 -3.59 -5.52 6.76
N ILE A 142 -4.44 -6.37 7.36
CA ILE A 142 -5.20 -6.03 8.56
C ILE A 142 -4.28 -6.10 9.78
N MET A 143 -4.28 -5.04 10.59
CA MET A 143 -3.57 -4.96 11.85
C MET A 143 -4.57 -4.66 12.96
N MET A 144 -4.61 -5.49 14.01
CA MET A 144 -5.41 -5.23 15.21
C MET A 144 -4.48 -4.78 16.33
N LEU A 145 -4.72 -3.58 16.85
CA LEU A 145 -3.98 -3.05 17.99
C LEU A 145 -4.91 -3.00 19.20
N GLU A 146 -4.52 -3.67 20.28
CA GLU A 146 -5.29 -3.71 21.52
C GLU A 146 -5.48 -2.28 22.05
N ILE A 147 -6.70 -1.97 22.48
CA ILE A 147 -7.08 -0.67 23.03
C ILE A 147 -7.66 -0.82 24.43
N THR A 148 -7.42 0.19 25.28
CA THR A 148 -8.06 0.33 26.58
C THR A 148 -9.48 0.87 26.42
N SER A 149 -10.29 0.78 27.50
CA SER A 149 -11.62 1.40 27.50
C SER A 149 -11.55 2.93 27.33
N GLU A 150 -10.54 3.59 27.89
CA GLU A 150 -10.35 5.04 27.71
C GLU A 150 -10.05 5.39 26.24
N GLN A 151 -9.18 4.62 25.59
CA GLN A 151 -8.92 4.77 24.16
C GLN A 151 -10.18 4.52 23.33
N LYS A 152 -10.95 3.47 23.67
CA LYS A 152 -12.23 3.18 23.01
C LYS A 152 -13.23 4.32 23.14
N ASP A 153 -13.33 4.96 24.31
CA ASP A 153 -14.21 6.11 24.53
C ASP A 153 -13.84 7.33 23.68
N ILE A 154 -12.58 7.45 23.25
CA ILE A 154 -12.13 8.47 22.28
C ILE A 154 -12.56 8.04 20.87
N ILE A 155 -12.30 6.78 20.51
CA ILE A 155 -12.62 6.20 19.20
C ILE A 155 -14.12 6.26 18.90
N ASP A 156 -14.98 5.91 19.87
CA ASP A 156 -16.44 5.92 19.71
C ASP A 156 -17.02 7.32 19.44
N LYS A 157 -16.23 8.39 19.67
CA LYS A 157 -16.60 9.79 19.40
C LYS A 157 -16.05 10.30 18.06
N MET A 158 -15.29 9.48 17.33
CA MET A 158 -14.77 9.84 16.02
C MET A 158 -15.91 9.92 14.99
N ASN A 159 -16.12 11.12 14.46
CA ASN A 159 -17.16 11.37 13.46
C ASN A 159 -16.74 12.38 12.38
N ASP A 160 -15.67 13.12 12.61
CA ASP A 160 -15.05 14.00 11.63
C ASP A 160 -13.60 13.55 11.37
N PRO A 161 -13.31 12.89 10.24
CA PRO A 161 -11.97 12.41 9.94
C PRO A 161 -10.92 13.53 9.87
N LYS A 162 -11.31 14.81 9.70
CA LYS A 162 -10.39 15.94 9.69
C LYS A 162 -9.77 16.25 11.05
N LYS A 163 -10.36 15.72 12.12
CA LYS A 163 -9.86 15.86 13.49
C LYS A 163 -8.90 14.75 13.88
N MET A 164 -8.74 13.74 13.02
CA MET A 164 -7.85 12.60 13.26
C MET A 164 -6.45 12.93 12.76
N GLU A 165 -5.45 12.67 13.60
CA GLU A 165 -4.03 12.72 13.23
C GLU A 165 -3.45 11.33 13.42
N LEU A 166 -2.88 10.76 12.37
CA LEU A 166 -2.31 9.41 12.36
C LEU A 166 -0.96 9.44 11.65
N GLU A 167 0.09 9.03 12.35
CA GLU A 167 1.47 9.07 11.83
C GLU A 167 2.22 7.80 12.20
N ILE A 168 2.98 7.26 11.24
CA ILE A 168 4.03 6.28 11.51
C ILE A 168 5.40 6.97 11.52
N SER A 169 6.26 6.57 12.45
CA SER A 169 7.62 7.09 12.57
C SER A 169 8.59 5.97 12.96
N ASN A 170 9.89 6.25 12.92
CA ASN A 170 10.94 5.30 13.32
C ASN A 170 10.82 3.93 12.64
N LEU A 171 10.49 3.92 11.33
CA LEU A 171 10.41 2.70 10.56
C LEU A 171 11.78 2.01 10.50
N SER A 172 11.84 0.77 10.97
CA SER A 172 13.03 -0.07 10.97
C SER A 172 12.73 -1.48 10.48
N VAL A 173 13.71 -2.05 9.80
CA VAL A 173 13.76 -3.48 9.49
C VAL A 173 14.22 -4.24 10.73
N GLU A 174 13.52 -5.31 11.07
CA GLU A 174 13.88 -6.24 12.16
C GLU A 174 14.72 -7.42 11.66
#